data_AF-A0A4R5EBL4-F1
#
_entry.id   AF-A0A4R5EBL4-F1
#
_cell.length_a   1.000
_cell.length_b   1.000
_cell.length_c   1.000
_cell.angle_alpha   90.00
_cell.angle_beta   90.00
_cell.angle_gamma   90.00
#
_symmetry.space_group_name_H-M   'P 1'
#
loop_
_entity.id
_entity.type
_entity.pdbx_description
1 polymer ?
#
loop_
_entity_poly.entity_id
_entity_poly.type
_entity_poly.pdbx_seq_one_letter_code
_entity_poly.pdbx_strand_id
1 'polypeptide(L)' 'MPEPDREAMQAALARIQRLSDEHWWTLHQVCGLMRGDAWVGPAGRRFGEEVHAAERALREMLSKAVADARHRLATLPEGS' A
#
# COMPACT_ATOMS: atom_id res chain seq x y z
N MET A 1 -5.48 -18.23 26.35
CA MET A 1 -6.23 -17.60 25.24
C MET A 1 -5.38 -16.41 24.81
N PRO A 2 -4.99 -16.25 23.53
CA PRO A 2 -4.35 -15.00 23.12
C PRO A 2 -5.24 -13.83 23.57
N GLU A 3 -4.65 -12.83 24.20
CA GLU A 3 -5.41 -11.66 24.64
C GLU A 3 -6.14 -11.05 23.42
N PRO A 4 -7.42 -10.66 23.59
CA PRO A 4 -8.26 -10.16 22.50
C PRO A 4 -7.62 -9.01 21.71
N ASP A 5 -6.68 -8.27 22.33
CA ASP A 5 -5.92 -7.20 21.69
C ASP A 5 -4.92 -7.69 20.64
N ARG A 6 -4.28 -8.85 20.83
CA ARG A 6 -3.29 -9.38 19.87
C ARG A 6 -3.96 -9.96 18.63
N GLU A 7 -5.04 -10.72 18.83
CA GLU A 7 -5.81 -11.29 17.72
C GLU A 7 -6.52 -10.20 16.90
N ALA A 8 -7.11 -9.19 17.56
CA ALA A 8 -7.67 -8.02 16.90
C ALA A 8 -6.61 -7.24 16.10
N MET A 9 -5.40 -7.08 16.64
CA MET A 9 -4.29 -6.42 15.94
C MET A 9 -3.80 -7.22 14.73
N GLN A 10 -3.77 -8.55 14.81
CA GLN A 10 -3.46 -9.41 13.66
C GLN A 10 -4.52 -9.28 12.55
N ALA A 11 -5.81 -9.27 12.92
CA ALA A 11 -6.89 -9.06 11.96
C ALA A 11 -6.82 -7.66 11.30
N ALA A 12 -6.48 -6.62 12.06
CA ALA A 12 -6.26 -5.28 11.54
C ALA A 12 -5.07 -5.23 10.57
N LEU A 13 -3.95 -5.87 10.90
CA LEU A 13 -2.78 -5.97 10.02
C LEU A 13 -3.12 -6.69 8.70
N ALA A 14 -3.83 -7.82 8.76
CA ALA A 14 -4.27 -8.55 7.57
C ALA A 14 -5.18 -7.70 6.68
N ARG A 15 -6.07 -6.91 7.28
CA ARG A 15 -6.94 -5.97 6.55
C ARG A 15 -6.14 -4.85 5.88
N ILE A 16 -5.18 -4.25 6.57
CA ILE A 16 -4.30 -3.20 6.02
C ILE A 16 -3.49 -3.76 4.85
N GLN A 17 -2.93 -4.97 4.99
CA GLN A 17 -2.19 -5.62 3.92
C GLN A 17 -3.06 -5.85 2.68
N ARG A 18 -4.25 -6.44 2.85
CA ARG A 18 -5.18 -6.68 1.73
C ARG A 18 -5.56 -5.41 1.00
N LEU A 19 -5.96 -4.36 1.73
CA LEU A 19 -6.32 -3.07 1.13
C LEU A 19 -5.13 -2.43 0.40
N SER A 20 -3.92 -2.57 0.96
CA SER A 20 -2.70 -2.09 0.32
C SER A 20 -2.45 -2.79 -1.01
N ASP A 21 -2.59 -4.12 -1.04
CA ASP A 21 -2.35 -4.93 -2.23
C ASP A 21 -3.41 -4.67 -3.31
N GLU A 22 -4.69 -4.54 -2.93
CA GLU A 22 -5.80 -4.21 -3.83
C GLU A 22 -5.62 -2.83 -4.49
N HIS A 23 -5.28 -1.81 -3.70
CA HIS A 23 -5.05 -0.45 -4.21
C HIS A 23 -3.78 -0.38 -5.06
N TRP A 24 -2.72 -1.09 -4.68
CA TRP A 24 -1.52 -1.22 -5.47
C TRP A 24 -1.81 -1.84 -6.84
N TRP A 25 -2.53 -2.96 -6.88
CA TRP A 25 -2.82 -3.67 -8.12
C TRP A 25 -3.63 -2.82 -9.11
N THR A 26 -4.63 -2.10 -8.59
CA THR A 26 -5.45 -1.18 -9.39
C THR A 26 -4.60 -0.10 -10.06
N LEU A 27 -3.71 0.54 -9.30
CA LEU A 27 -2.86 1.60 -9.83
C LEU A 27 -1.78 1.07 -10.78
N HIS A 28 -1.19 -0.09 -10.45
CA HIS A 28 -0.16 -0.72 -11.26
C HIS A 28 -0.67 -1.13 -12.64
N GLN A 29 -1.89 -1.66 -12.72
CA GLN A 29 -2.57 -1.98 -13.98
C GLN A 29 -2.73 -0.74 -14.86
N VAL A 30 -3.22 0.37 -14.30
CA VAL A 30 -3.37 1.65 -15.01
C VAL A 30 -2.02 2.18 -15.50
N CYS A 31 -0.99 2.15 -14.64
CA CYS A 31 0.37 2.56 -15.02
C CYS A 31 0.99 1.64 -16.09
N GLY A 32 0.63 0.35 -16.10
CA GLY A 32 1.05 -0.60 -17.14
C GLY A 32 0.46 -0.28 -18.51
N LEU A 33 -0.82 0.06 -18.56
CA LEU A 33 -1.51 0.50 -19.79
C LEU A 33 -0.92 1.80 -20.34
N MET A 34 -0.44 2.70 -19.47
CA MET A 34 0.18 3.97 -19.86
C MET A 34 1.60 3.83 -20.44
N ARG A 35 2.32 2.73 -20.16
CA ARG A 35 3.69 2.50 -20.65
C ARG A 35 3.79 2.15 -22.15
N GLY A 36 2.67 1.92 -22.82
CA GLY A 36 2.62 1.51 -24.23
C GLY A 36 2.76 2.63 -25.26
N ASP A 37 3.50 3.71 -24.99
CA ASP A 37 3.63 4.90 -25.87
C ASP A 37 2.31 5.56 -26.30
N ALA A 38 1.19 5.23 -25.64
CA ALA A 38 -0.13 5.71 -26.01
C ALA A 38 -0.31 7.23 -25.76
N TRP A 39 0.58 7.84 -24.97
CA TRP A 39 0.48 9.24 -24.55
C TRP A 39 1.70 10.01 -25.06
N VAL A 40 1.58 10.54 -26.28
CA VAL A 40 2.65 11.29 -26.95
C VAL A 40 2.59 12.79 -26.68
N GLY A 41 3.74 13.45 -26.79
CA GLY A 41 3.87 14.90 -26.63
C GLY A 41 4.05 15.37 -25.18
N PRO A 42 4.28 16.69 -24.98
CA PRO A 42 4.64 17.24 -23.67
C PRO A 42 3.59 17.02 -22.58
N ALA A 43 2.30 17.12 -22.92
CA ALA A 43 1.20 16.89 -21.98
C ALA A 43 1.10 15.41 -21.55
N GLY A 44 1.27 14.47 -22.48
CA GLY A 44 1.28 13.04 -22.18
C GLY A 44 2.43 12.64 -21.26
N ARG A 45 3.63 13.19 -21.51
CA ARG A 45 4.79 12.99 -20.61
C ARG A 45 4.53 13.51 -19.20
N ARG A 46 4.03 14.74 -19.06
CA ARG A 46 3.70 15.33 -17.76
C ARG A 46 2.67 14.50 -16.99
N PHE A 47 1.62 14.05 -17.66
CA PHE A 47 0.63 13.18 -17.04
C PHE A 47 1.23 11.85 -16.57
N GLY A 48 2.11 11.25 -17.38
CA GLY A 48 2.85 10.04 -16.98
C GLY A 48 3.73 10.25 -15.74
N GLU A 49 4.43 11.40 -15.65
CA GLU A 49 5.22 11.76 -14.47
C GLU A 49 4.35 11.94 -13.23
N GLU A 50 3.20 12.61 -13.35
CA GLU A 50 2.24 12.83 -12.26
C GLU A 50 1.65 11.50 -11.76
N VAL A 51 1.27 10.59 -12.66
CA VAL A 51 0.76 9.26 -12.30
C VAL A 51 1.83 8.42 -11.59
N HIS A 52 3.08 8.41 -12.08
CA HIS A 52 4.15 7.69 -11.41
C HIS A 52 4.55 8.31 -10.06
N ALA A 53 4.43 9.63 -9.91
CA ALA A 53 4.63 10.28 -8.61
C ALA A 53 3.55 9.86 -7.61
N ALA A 54 2.28 9.83 -8.04
CA ALA A 54 1.17 9.34 -7.22
C ALA A 54 1.35 7.86 -6.84
N GLU A 55 1.83 7.01 -7.76
CA GLU A 55 2.15 5.60 -7.50
C GLU A 55 3.20 5.43 -6.40
N ARG A 56 4.30 6.18 -6.48
CA ARG A 56 5.34 6.14 -5.45
C ARG A 56 4.82 6.61 -4.08
N ALA A 57 4.08 7.71 -4.06
CA ALA A 57 3.52 8.27 -2.82
C ALA A 57 2.54 7.30 -2.13
N LEU A 58 1.65 6.66 -2.92
CA LEU A 58 0.74 5.66 -2.39
C LEU A 58 1.51 4.46 -1.81
N ARG A 59 2.51 3.94 -2.54
CA ARG A 59 3.31 2.81 -2.08
C ARG A 59 4.04 3.09 -0.78
N GLU A 60 4.61 4.29 -0.64
CA GLU A 60 5.27 4.73 0.58
C GLU A 60 4.30 4.79 1.77
N MET A 61 3.12 5.38 1.56
CA MET A 61 2.08 5.48 2.60
C MET A 61 1.59 4.12 3.08
N LEU A 62 1.32 3.19 2.14
CA LEU A 62 0.87 1.84 2.45
C LEU A 62 1.96 1.04 3.18
N SER A 63 3.21 1.12 2.70
CA SER A 63 4.35 0.47 3.34
C SER A 63 4.55 0.97 4.78
N LYS A 64 4.39 2.28 5.01
CA LYS A 64 4.47 2.87 6.34
C LYS A 64 3.35 2.35 7.26
N ALA A 65 2.11 2.32 6.77
CA ALA A 65 0.98 1.81 7.55
C ALA A 65 1.17 0.35 7.97
N VAL A 66 1.67 -0.50 7.08
CA VAL A 66 2.00 -1.90 7.38
C VAL A 66 3.14 -2.00 8.39
N ALA A 67 4.21 -1.21 8.22
CA ALA A 67 5.34 -1.20 9.15
C ALA A 67 4.91 -0.76 10.56
N ASP A 68 4.11 0.28 10.67
CA ASP A 68 3.58 0.78 11.95
C ASP A 68 2.69 -0.26 12.63
N ALA A 69 1.81 -0.94 11.87
CA ALA A 69 0.96 -2.00 12.40
C ALA A 69 1.77 -3.22 12.87
N ARG A 70 2.80 -3.63 12.12
CA ARG A 70 3.73 -4.70 12.52
C ARG A 70 4.51 -4.33 13.78
N HIS A 71 4.99 -3.09 13.86
CA HIS A 71 5.70 -2.62 15.04
C HIS A 71 4.80 -2.66 16.28
N ARG A 72 3.56 -2.15 16.18
CA ARG A 72 2.57 -2.22 17.27
C ARG A 72 2.30 -3.65 17.73
N LEU A 73 2.15 -4.59 16.78
CA LEU A 73 1.95 -6.00 17.10
C LEU A 73 3.16 -6.62 17.81
N ALA A 74 4.38 -6.26 17.40
CA ALA A 74 5.61 -6.75 18.02
C ALA A 74 5.85 -6.20 19.43
N THR A 75 5.32 -5.01 19.74
CA THR A 75 5.39 -4.38 21.06
C THR A 75 4.29 -4.83 22.03
N LEU A 76 3.27 -5.55 21.55
CA LEU A 76 2.26 -6.13 22.43
C LEU A 76 2.88 -7.28 23.24
N PRO A 77 2.67 -7.33 24.57
CA PRO A 77 3.16 -8.43 25.38
C PRO A 77 2.61 -9.76 24.87
N GLU A 78 3.48 -10.77 24.77
CA GLU A 78 3.03 -12.14 24.56
C GLU A 78 2.43 -12.60 25.89
N GLY A 79 1.10 -12.63 25.97
CA GLY A 79 0.35 -12.88 27.21
C GLY A 79 0.95 -14.02 28.05
N SER A 80 1.09 -13.76 29.35
CA SER A 80 1.56 -14.69 30.39
C SER A 80 0.49 -15.71 30.79
#